data_AF-A0A378B565-F1
#
_entry.id   AF-A0A378B565-F1
#
_cell.length_a   1.000
_cell.length_b   1.000
_cell.length_c   1.000
_cell.angle_alpha   90.00
_cell.angle_beta   90.00
_cell.angle_gamma   90.00
#
_symmetry.space_group_name_H-M   'P 1'
#
loop_
_entity.id
_entity.type
_entity.pdbx_description
1 polymer ?
#
loop_
_entity_poly.entity_id
_entity_poly.type
_entity_poly.pdbx_seq_one_letter_code
_entity_poly.pdbx_strand_id
1 'polypeptide(L)'
;MDAVKKRHWWQSPQLTWSVIGLLCLLVGYLVVLMYAQGEYLFAIMTLILSSVGLYIFANRKAYAWRYVYPGLAGMGLFVLFPLICTIAIAFTNYSSTNQLTFERAQQVLMDRSFQAGKAYNFTLIPAGDEWKLALTDGESGKNYLSDAFKFGGEQKLALKETDALPEGERANLRVITQNRTALNQLTAVLPDDSKVIMSSLRQFSGTQPLYTLGEDGVLTNNQTHVKYRPNNDVGFYQSINADGSWGNEKLSPGYTVTIGWDNFTRVFHDEGIQKPFFAIFVWTVVFSVLTVVLTVAVGDDPRLPGAVGSAERQSDLSRPADSAVRRTVVYFDSDFQRAIQPELW
;
A
#
# COMPACT_ATOMS: atom_id res chain seq x y z
N MET A 1 -67.18 17.78 -0.63
CA MET A 1 -66.09 18.62 -1.18
C MET A 1 -64.80 17.87 -0.93
N ASP A 2 -64.39 17.06 -1.90
CA ASP A 2 -63.18 16.24 -1.80
C ASP A 2 -61.96 17.10 -2.09
N ALA A 3 -61.10 17.27 -1.09
CA ALA A 3 -59.81 17.92 -1.26
C ALA A 3 -58.91 17.01 -2.12
N VAL A 4 -58.89 17.27 -3.44
CA VAL A 4 -57.95 16.66 -4.38
C VAL A 4 -56.54 17.04 -3.95
N LYS A 5 -55.85 16.09 -3.30
CA LYS A 5 -54.44 16.20 -2.93
C LYS A 5 -53.61 16.31 -4.21
N LYS A 6 -53.23 17.53 -4.61
CA LYS A 6 -52.38 17.78 -5.78
C LYS A 6 -51.09 16.96 -5.65
N ARG A 7 -50.94 15.95 -6.49
CA ARG A 7 -49.74 15.11 -6.56
C ARG A 7 -48.62 15.96 -7.16
N HIS A 8 -47.62 16.32 -6.36
CA HIS A 8 -46.50 17.18 -6.77
C HIS A 8 -45.76 16.53 -7.95
N TRP A 9 -45.28 17.31 -8.93
CA TRP A 9 -44.57 16.82 -10.14
C TRP A 9 -43.39 15.87 -9.84
N TRP A 10 -42.78 16.04 -8.67
CA TRP A 10 -41.70 15.22 -8.11
C TRP A 10 -42.12 13.80 -7.67
N GLN A 11 -43.41 13.48 -7.65
CA GLN A 11 -43.95 12.17 -7.27
C GLN A 11 -44.45 11.36 -8.49
N SER A 12 -44.04 11.75 -9.69
CA SER A 12 -44.42 11.03 -10.90
C SER A 12 -43.72 9.66 -10.96
N PRO A 13 -44.45 8.57 -11.31
CA PRO A 13 -43.87 7.24 -11.46
C PRO A 13 -42.74 7.22 -12.50
N GLN A 14 -42.84 8.03 -13.55
CA GLN A 14 -41.85 8.18 -14.61
C GLN A 14 -40.52 8.72 -14.08
N LEU A 15 -40.54 9.76 -13.24
CA LEU A 15 -39.33 10.30 -12.63
C LEU A 15 -38.62 9.26 -11.75
N THR A 16 -39.39 8.44 -11.00
CA THR A 16 -38.82 7.38 -10.15
C THR A 16 -38.07 6.34 -10.99
N TRP A 17 -38.66 5.88 -12.09
CA TRP A 17 -38.01 4.94 -13.01
C TRP A 17 -36.82 5.55 -13.74
N SER A 18 -36.90 6.83 -14.13
CA SER A 18 -35.76 7.54 -14.72
C SER A 18 -34.58 7.65 -13.75
N VAL A 19 -34.84 7.95 -12.47
CA VAL A 19 -33.79 8.01 -11.43
C VAL A 19 -33.15 6.63 -11.22
N ILE A 20 -33.97 5.56 -11.13
CA ILE A 20 -33.46 4.19 -11.01
C ILE A 20 -32.62 3.80 -12.24
N GLY A 21 -33.08 4.15 -13.44
CA GLY A 21 -32.36 3.89 -14.68
C GLY A 21 -31.01 4.60 -14.73
N LEU A 22 -30.96 5.87 -14.33
CA LEU A 22 -29.73 6.65 -14.25
C LEU A 22 -28.76 6.10 -13.21
N LEU A 23 -29.25 5.72 -12.03
CA LEU A 23 -28.43 5.07 -11.01
C LEU A 23 -27.89 3.71 -11.48
N CYS A 24 -28.70 2.91 -12.18
CA CYS A 24 -28.27 1.65 -12.76
C CYS A 24 -27.15 1.84 -13.78
N LEU A 25 -27.28 2.84 -14.67
CA LEU A 25 -26.25 3.18 -15.66
C LEU A 25 -24.95 3.61 -14.98
N LEU A 26 -25.04 4.46 -13.96
CA LEU A 26 -23.88 4.89 -13.17
C LEU A 26 -23.18 3.72 -12.48
N VAL A 27 -23.96 2.85 -11.81
CA VAL A 27 -23.42 1.65 -11.14
C VAL A 27 -22.74 0.73 -12.15
N GLY A 28 -23.38 0.45 -13.28
CA GLY A 28 -22.80 -0.40 -14.33
C GLY A 28 -21.51 0.18 -14.90
N TYR A 29 -21.49 1.49 -15.19
CA TYR A 29 -20.28 2.18 -15.66
C TYR A 29 -19.13 2.10 -14.65
N LEU A 30 -19.39 2.37 -13.37
CA LEU A 30 -18.37 2.30 -12.32
C LEU A 30 -17.84 0.88 -12.12
N VAL A 31 -18.71 -0.14 -12.16
CA VAL A 31 -18.29 -1.54 -12.01
C VAL A 31 -17.37 -1.97 -13.16
N VAL A 32 -17.68 -1.58 -14.40
CA VAL A 32 -16.82 -1.86 -15.56
C VAL A 32 -15.47 -1.15 -15.43
N LEU A 33 -15.48 0.10 -14.97
CA LEU A 33 -14.25 0.87 -14.76
C LEU A 33 -13.37 0.23 -13.67
N MET A 34 -13.95 -0.17 -12.54
CA MET A 34 -13.24 -0.87 -11.46
C MET A 34 -12.65 -2.20 -11.95
N TYR A 35 -13.42 -2.97 -12.74
CA TYR A 35 -12.95 -4.22 -13.33
C TYR A 35 -11.77 -4.00 -14.28
N ALA A 36 -11.82 -2.95 -15.12
CA ALA A 36 -10.75 -2.63 -16.06
C ALA A 36 -9.45 -2.19 -15.36
N GLN A 37 -9.53 -1.63 -14.16
CA GLN A 37 -8.38 -1.25 -13.34
C GLN A 37 -7.80 -2.43 -12.52
N GLY A 38 -8.42 -3.62 -12.56
CA GLY A 38 -7.99 -4.80 -11.81
C GLY A 38 -8.51 -4.88 -10.37
N GLU A 39 -9.39 -3.97 -9.96
CA GLU A 39 -9.97 -3.90 -8.61
C GLU A 39 -11.17 -4.85 -8.44
N TYR A 40 -10.93 -6.15 -8.65
CA TYR A 40 -11.99 -7.16 -8.72
C TYR A 40 -12.84 -7.26 -7.44
N LEU A 41 -12.22 -7.18 -6.26
CA LEU A 41 -12.92 -7.29 -4.99
C LEU A 41 -13.90 -6.12 -4.79
N PHE A 42 -13.45 -4.89 -5.04
CA PHE A 42 -14.29 -3.70 -4.96
C PHE A 42 -15.38 -3.68 -6.03
N ALA A 43 -15.09 -4.15 -7.25
CA ALA A 43 -16.07 -4.26 -8.32
C ALA A 43 -17.22 -5.20 -7.94
N ILE A 44 -16.90 -6.41 -7.44
CA ILE A 44 -17.88 -7.41 -7.02
C ILE A 44 -18.72 -6.88 -5.84
N MET A 45 -18.06 -6.30 -4.83
CA MET A 45 -18.76 -5.73 -3.67
C MET A 45 -19.72 -4.61 -4.07
N THR A 46 -19.26 -3.67 -4.90
CA THR A 46 -20.08 -2.53 -5.39
C THR A 46 -21.27 -3.03 -6.19
N LEU A 47 -21.07 -4.03 -7.04
CA LEU A 47 -22.13 -4.66 -7.82
C LEU A 47 -23.17 -5.29 -6.91
N ILE A 48 -22.77 -6.14 -5.96
CA ILE A 48 -23.69 -6.84 -5.06
C ILE A 48 -24.49 -5.84 -4.22
N LEU A 49 -23.82 -4.89 -3.54
CA LEU A 49 -24.52 -3.89 -2.73
C LEU A 49 -25.48 -3.08 -3.61
N SER A 50 -24.99 -2.51 -4.71
CA SER A 50 -25.81 -1.63 -5.55
C SER A 50 -26.98 -2.36 -6.20
N SER A 51 -26.81 -3.60 -6.65
CA SER A 51 -27.89 -4.42 -7.19
C SER A 51 -28.97 -4.71 -6.14
N VAL A 52 -28.58 -5.06 -4.91
CA VAL A 52 -29.53 -5.27 -3.81
C VAL A 52 -30.26 -3.97 -3.46
N GLY A 53 -29.54 -2.85 -3.40
CA GLY A 53 -30.11 -1.53 -3.18
C GLY A 53 -31.14 -1.16 -4.26
N LEU A 54 -30.75 -1.22 -5.53
CA LEU A 54 -31.65 -0.93 -6.66
C LEU A 54 -32.89 -1.82 -6.65
N TYR A 55 -32.74 -3.11 -6.34
CA TYR A 55 -33.87 -4.04 -6.19
C TYR A 55 -34.84 -3.62 -5.08
N ILE A 56 -34.33 -3.25 -3.90
CA ILE A 56 -35.14 -2.81 -2.74
C ILE A 56 -35.90 -1.51 -3.05
N PHE A 57 -35.26 -0.56 -3.74
CA PHE A 57 -35.88 0.71 -4.09
C PHE A 57 -36.85 0.60 -5.28
N ALA A 58 -36.63 -0.34 -6.21
CA ALA A 58 -37.53 -0.61 -7.32
C ALA A 58 -38.79 -1.39 -6.89
N ASN A 59 -38.66 -2.37 -5.99
CA ASN A 59 -39.78 -3.22 -5.59
C ASN A 59 -40.64 -2.54 -4.51
N ARG A 60 -41.96 -2.54 -4.71
CA ARG A 60 -42.92 -2.02 -3.70
C ARG A 60 -43.08 -2.94 -2.50
N LYS A 61 -42.88 -4.26 -2.67
CA LYS A 61 -42.97 -5.25 -1.58
C LYS A 61 -41.83 -5.12 -0.56
N ALA A 62 -40.72 -4.49 -0.94
CA ALA A 62 -39.54 -4.31 -0.10
C ALA A 62 -39.55 -2.97 0.67
N TYR A 63 -40.72 -2.38 0.94
CA TYR A 63 -40.81 -1.04 1.54
C TYR A 63 -40.10 -0.93 2.90
N ALA A 64 -40.26 -1.93 3.77
CA ALA A 64 -39.57 -1.98 5.07
C ALA A 64 -38.04 -1.96 4.92
N TRP A 65 -37.50 -2.64 3.91
CA TRP A 65 -36.08 -2.73 3.65
C TRP A 65 -35.44 -1.40 3.23
N ARG A 66 -36.21 -0.42 2.75
CA ARG A 66 -35.67 0.89 2.36
C ARG A 66 -35.09 1.67 3.54
N TYR A 67 -35.61 1.43 4.75
CA TYR A 67 -35.12 2.06 5.98
C TYR A 67 -33.95 1.31 6.59
N VAL A 68 -33.93 -0.01 6.45
CA VAL A 68 -32.90 -0.89 7.04
C VAL A 68 -31.65 -0.97 6.15
N TYR A 69 -31.83 -0.97 4.84
CA TYR A 69 -30.76 -1.18 3.86
C TYR A 69 -29.60 -0.17 3.98
N PRO A 70 -29.81 1.16 4.12
CA PRO A 70 -28.69 2.08 4.27
C PRO A 70 -27.80 1.76 5.47
N GLY A 71 -28.39 1.35 6.61
CA GLY A 71 -27.65 0.93 7.80
C GLY A 71 -26.92 -0.39 7.58
N LEU A 72 -27.57 -1.38 6.97
CA LEU A 72 -26.94 -2.68 6.67
C LEU A 72 -25.82 -2.57 5.63
N ALA A 73 -25.97 -1.70 4.63
CA ALA A 73 -24.92 -1.43 3.65
C ALA A 73 -23.69 -0.82 4.33
N GLY A 74 -23.89 0.14 5.24
CA GLY A 74 -22.81 0.70 6.06
C GLY A 74 -22.16 -0.34 6.96
N MET A 75 -22.95 -1.13 7.68
CA MET A 75 -22.43 -2.22 8.54
C MET A 75 -21.67 -3.27 7.71
N GLY A 76 -22.18 -3.61 6.52
CA GLY A 76 -21.53 -4.54 5.60
C GLY A 76 -20.17 -4.02 5.15
N LEU A 77 -20.08 -2.76 4.74
CA LEU A 77 -18.87 -2.17 4.18
C LEU A 77 -17.82 -1.80 5.23
N PHE A 78 -18.23 -1.36 6.42
CA PHE A 78 -17.31 -0.86 7.45
C PHE A 78 -17.06 -1.83 8.60
N VAL A 79 -17.92 -2.83 8.81
CA VAL A 79 -17.75 -3.81 9.89
C VAL A 79 -17.51 -5.20 9.33
N LEU A 80 -18.44 -5.70 8.50
CA LEU A 80 -18.37 -7.07 8.00
C LEU A 80 -17.20 -7.26 7.03
N PHE A 81 -16.96 -6.29 6.14
CA PHE A 81 -15.88 -6.37 5.16
C PHE A 81 -14.49 -6.42 5.82
N PRO A 82 -14.10 -5.48 6.72
CA PRO A 82 -12.82 -5.60 7.43
C PRO A 82 -12.69 -6.88 8.26
N LEU A 83 -13.79 -7.37 8.84
CA LEU A 83 -13.82 -8.63 9.58
C LEU A 83 -13.50 -9.82 8.66
N ILE A 84 -14.14 -9.90 7.49
CA ILE A 84 -13.86 -10.97 6.50
C ILE A 84 -12.42 -10.86 5.99
N CYS A 85 -11.92 -9.66 5.70
CA CYS A 85 -10.52 -9.46 5.30
C CYS A 85 -9.55 -9.94 6.39
N THR A 86 -9.83 -9.66 7.67
CA THR A 86 -9.01 -10.12 8.80
C THR A 86 -8.97 -11.65 8.85
N ILE A 87 -10.13 -12.31 8.66
CA ILE A 87 -10.21 -13.76 8.59
C ILE A 87 -9.43 -14.29 7.39
N ALA A 88 -9.58 -13.69 6.20
CA ALA A 88 -8.87 -14.12 5.00
C ALA A 88 -7.35 -14.00 5.14
N ILE A 89 -6.87 -12.88 5.69
CA ILE A 89 -5.45 -12.63 5.97
C ILE A 89 -4.91 -13.67 6.95
N ALA A 90 -5.71 -14.13 7.92
CA ALA A 90 -5.28 -15.16 8.87
C ALA A 90 -4.91 -16.50 8.23
N PHE A 91 -5.35 -16.79 6.99
CA PHE A 91 -4.95 -17.98 6.22
C PHE A 91 -3.71 -17.75 5.33
N THR A 92 -3.05 -16.60 5.45
CA THR A 92 -1.89 -16.21 4.65
C THR A 92 -0.66 -15.95 5.52
N ASN A 93 0.52 -15.91 4.93
CA ASN A 93 1.77 -15.54 5.60
C ASN A 93 2.02 -14.01 5.67
N TYR A 94 0.98 -13.19 5.49
CA TYR A 94 1.09 -11.73 5.47
C TYR A 94 1.76 -11.21 6.74
N SER A 95 2.93 -10.60 6.57
CA SER A 95 3.84 -10.22 7.66
C SER A 95 4.82 -9.16 7.17
N SER A 96 5.66 -8.60 8.04
CA SER A 96 6.68 -7.61 7.66
C SER A 96 7.65 -8.10 6.58
N THR A 97 7.87 -9.41 6.49
CA THR A 97 8.76 -10.01 5.48
C THR A 97 8.04 -10.32 4.17
N ASN A 98 6.74 -10.61 4.23
CA ASN A 98 5.89 -11.02 3.11
C ASN A 98 4.71 -10.04 2.96
N GLN A 99 5.00 -8.80 2.56
CA GLN A 99 3.98 -7.75 2.39
C GLN A 99 3.54 -7.59 0.95
N LEU A 100 4.41 -7.95 0.00
CA LEU A 100 4.21 -7.68 -1.42
C LEU A 100 3.43 -8.83 -2.08
N THR A 101 2.81 -8.53 -3.22
CA THR A 101 2.37 -9.59 -4.14
C THR A 101 3.58 -10.20 -4.82
N PHE A 102 3.41 -11.39 -5.42
CA PHE A 102 4.47 -12.06 -6.16
C PHE A 102 5.04 -11.18 -7.28
N GLU A 103 4.16 -10.54 -8.06
CA GLU A 103 4.51 -9.69 -9.19
C GLU A 103 5.34 -8.48 -8.72
N ARG A 104 4.94 -7.88 -7.60
CA ARG A 104 5.64 -6.73 -7.05
C ARG A 104 6.99 -7.13 -6.44
N ALA A 105 7.07 -8.27 -5.77
CA ALA A 105 8.34 -8.80 -5.27
C ALA A 105 9.31 -9.11 -6.41
N GLN A 106 8.82 -9.76 -7.49
CA GLN A 106 9.62 -10.03 -8.69
C GLN A 106 10.12 -8.72 -9.33
N GLN A 107 9.25 -7.71 -9.47
CA GLN A 107 9.65 -6.41 -10.01
C GLN A 107 10.76 -5.76 -9.16
N VAL A 108 10.63 -5.75 -7.84
CA VAL A 108 11.66 -5.20 -6.94
C VAL A 108 12.98 -5.95 -7.07
N LEU A 109 12.95 -7.27 -7.28
CA LEU A 109 14.15 -8.05 -7.54
C LEU A 109 14.76 -7.71 -8.92
N MET A 110 13.94 -7.49 -9.95
CA MET A 110 14.40 -7.08 -11.29
C MET A 110 15.02 -5.69 -11.32
N ASP A 111 14.55 -4.79 -10.44
CA ASP A 111 15.12 -3.45 -10.30
C ASP A 111 16.48 -3.44 -9.59
N ARG A 112 16.90 -4.57 -8.98
CA ARG A 112 18.23 -4.66 -8.37
C ARG A 112 19.30 -4.70 -9.43
N SER A 113 20.36 -3.96 -9.17
CA SER A 113 21.54 -3.92 -10.02
C SER A 113 22.80 -4.08 -9.17
N PHE A 114 23.88 -4.46 -9.84
CA PHE A 114 25.22 -4.45 -9.26
C PHE A 114 26.15 -3.68 -10.19
N GLN A 115 27.20 -3.12 -9.61
CA GLN A 115 28.22 -2.44 -10.39
C GLN A 115 29.23 -3.48 -10.90
N ALA A 116 29.21 -3.76 -12.19
CA ALA A 116 30.28 -4.51 -12.84
C ALA A 116 31.35 -3.51 -13.32
N GLY A 117 32.58 -3.66 -12.82
CA GLY A 117 33.70 -2.81 -13.21
C GLY A 117 33.71 -1.41 -12.57
N LYS A 118 34.35 -0.46 -13.26
CA LYS A 118 34.68 0.86 -12.73
C LYS A 118 33.52 1.86 -12.81
N ALA A 119 33.59 2.85 -11.93
CA ALA A 119 32.73 4.04 -11.98
C ALA A 119 33.55 5.24 -12.51
N TYR A 120 32.94 5.99 -13.42
CA TYR A 120 33.52 7.15 -14.06
C TYR A 120 32.68 8.37 -13.74
N ASN A 121 33.32 9.45 -13.29
CA ASN A 121 32.63 10.72 -13.12
C ASN A 121 32.35 11.29 -14.51
N PHE A 122 31.12 11.72 -14.78
CA PHE A 122 30.79 12.31 -16.08
C PHE A 122 30.63 13.81 -16.00
N THR A 123 30.96 14.47 -17.11
CA THR A 123 30.67 15.86 -17.37
C THR A 123 29.99 15.96 -18.72
N LEU A 124 28.91 16.71 -18.79
CA LEU A 124 28.22 17.01 -20.03
C LEU A 124 28.67 18.39 -20.52
N ILE A 125 29.13 18.46 -21.76
CA ILE A 125 29.69 19.69 -22.36
C ILE A 125 28.83 20.07 -23.57
N PRO A 126 28.28 21.30 -23.63
CA PRO A 126 27.55 21.78 -24.80
C PRO A 126 28.50 22.00 -25.98
N ALA A 127 28.08 21.60 -27.17
CA ALA A 127 28.80 21.78 -28.43
C ALA A 127 27.83 22.34 -29.48
N GLY A 128 27.52 23.64 -29.38
CA GLY A 128 26.47 24.27 -30.19
C GLY A 128 25.09 23.78 -29.78
N ASP A 129 24.32 23.24 -30.73
CA ASP A 129 23.01 22.61 -30.50
C ASP A 129 23.11 21.12 -30.10
N GLU A 130 24.33 20.61 -29.89
CA GLU A 130 24.64 19.23 -29.54
C GLU A 130 25.35 19.16 -28.19
N TRP A 131 25.58 17.94 -27.71
CA TRP A 131 26.21 17.64 -26.44
C TRP A 131 27.38 16.69 -26.64
N LYS A 132 28.38 16.78 -25.78
CA LYS A 132 29.46 15.80 -25.66
C LYS A 132 29.47 15.24 -24.25
N LEU A 133 29.65 13.92 -24.16
CA LEU A 133 29.79 13.21 -22.90
C LEU A 133 31.28 13.00 -22.63
N ALA A 134 31.75 13.52 -21.50
CA ALA A 134 33.08 13.27 -20.99
C ALA A 134 33.01 12.36 -19.77
N LEU A 135 33.84 11.32 -19.72
CA LEU A 135 34.00 10.42 -18.57
C LEU A 135 35.44 10.52 -18.04
N THR A 136 35.61 10.58 -16.73
CA THR A 136 36.92 10.61 -16.07
C THR A 136 37.03 9.43 -15.12
N ASP A 137 38.07 8.61 -15.30
CA ASP A 137 38.46 7.57 -14.34
C ASP A 137 39.16 8.22 -13.14
N GLY A 138 38.55 8.13 -11.96
CA GLY A 138 39.11 8.71 -10.73
C GLY A 138 40.37 8.00 -10.21
N GLU A 139 40.60 6.75 -10.61
CA GLU A 139 41.78 5.98 -10.18
C GLU A 139 42.97 6.22 -11.10
N SER A 140 42.75 6.16 -12.42
CA SER A 140 43.83 6.27 -13.40
C SER A 140 44.06 7.69 -13.92
N GLY A 141 43.14 8.62 -13.64
CA GLY A 141 43.17 9.99 -14.15
C GLY A 141 42.93 10.10 -15.66
N LYS A 142 42.56 9.00 -16.33
CA LYS A 142 42.30 8.97 -17.77
C LYS A 142 40.95 9.60 -18.08
N ASN A 143 40.89 10.38 -19.17
CA ASN A 143 39.66 10.97 -19.65
C ASN A 143 39.23 10.31 -20.96
N TYR A 144 37.93 10.17 -21.12
CA TYR A 144 37.29 9.64 -22.31
C TYR A 144 36.24 10.64 -22.78
N LEU A 145 36.17 10.87 -24.09
CA LEU A 145 35.26 11.85 -24.69
C LEU A 145 34.49 11.23 -25.84
N SER A 146 33.17 11.46 -25.88
CA SER A 146 32.33 11.08 -27.01
C SER A 146 32.41 12.09 -28.15
N ASP A 147 32.01 11.65 -29.34
CA ASP A 147 31.63 12.56 -30.42
C ASP A 147 30.34 13.33 -30.02
N ALA A 148 29.99 14.37 -30.78
CA ALA A 148 28.80 15.19 -30.50
C ALA A 148 27.50 14.40 -30.76
N PHE A 149 26.52 14.55 -29.86
CA PHE A 149 25.26 13.83 -29.91
C PHE A 149 24.09 14.73 -29.51
N LYS A 150 22.89 14.34 -29.91
CA LYS A 150 21.64 14.97 -29.49
C LYS A 150 20.85 14.02 -28.59
N PHE A 151 20.15 14.57 -27.62
CA PHE A 151 19.24 13.78 -26.81
C PHE A 151 18.11 13.21 -27.65
N GLY A 152 17.84 11.91 -27.47
CA GLY A 152 16.73 11.23 -28.13
C GLY A 152 16.95 9.73 -28.18
N GLY A 153 16.05 8.98 -27.53
CA GLY A 153 16.00 7.52 -27.59
C GLY A 153 17.26 6.80 -27.08
N GLU A 154 17.24 5.48 -27.24
CA GLU A 154 18.40 4.63 -26.96
C GLU A 154 19.48 4.83 -28.01
N GLN A 155 20.68 5.19 -27.57
CA GLN A 155 21.82 5.41 -28.45
C GLN A 155 23.12 4.97 -27.78
N LYS A 156 24.05 4.49 -28.61
CA LYS A 156 25.39 4.07 -28.17
C LYS A 156 26.39 5.14 -28.54
N LEU A 157 27.14 5.61 -27.56
CA LEU A 157 28.19 6.62 -27.74
C LEU A 157 29.54 5.95 -27.61
N ALA A 158 30.31 5.89 -28.69
CA ALA A 158 31.70 5.46 -28.63
C ALA A 158 32.55 6.60 -28.03
N LEU A 159 33.35 6.31 -27.02
CA LEU A 159 34.28 7.26 -26.42
C LEU A 159 35.70 6.98 -26.89
N LYS A 160 36.48 8.05 -27.04
CA LYS A 160 37.90 8.03 -27.36
C LYS A 160 38.67 8.53 -26.14
N GLU A 161 39.80 7.89 -25.84
CA GLU A 161 40.72 8.39 -24.81
C GLU A 161 41.27 9.77 -25.23
N THR A 162 41.30 10.72 -24.30
CA THR A 162 41.81 12.08 -24.53
C THR A 162 42.64 12.53 -23.34
N ASP A 163 43.75 13.21 -23.60
CA ASP A 163 44.61 13.75 -22.53
C ASP A 163 43.98 14.98 -21.86
N ALA A 164 43.21 15.76 -22.63
CA ALA A 164 42.55 16.97 -22.16
C ALA A 164 41.05 16.93 -22.43
N LEU A 165 40.27 17.35 -21.44
CA LEU A 165 38.85 17.63 -21.62
C LEU A 165 38.67 18.95 -22.40
N PRO A 166 37.68 19.06 -23.29
CA PRO A 166 37.43 20.29 -24.03
C PRO A 166 37.22 21.48 -23.09
N GLU A 167 37.81 22.62 -23.43
CA GLU A 167 37.49 23.90 -22.78
C GLU A 167 36.07 24.30 -23.16
N GLY A 168 35.15 24.19 -22.20
CA GLY A 168 33.74 24.53 -22.38
C GLY A 168 33.03 24.64 -21.04
N GLU A 169 31.96 25.43 -20.99
CA GLU A 169 31.14 25.56 -19.79
C GLU A 169 30.45 24.22 -19.50
N ARG A 170 30.74 23.63 -18.34
CA ARG A 170 30.17 22.34 -17.94
C ARG A 170 28.68 22.52 -17.65
N ALA A 171 27.85 21.59 -18.13
CA ALA A 171 26.44 21.61 -17.82
C ALA A 171 26.21 21.53 -16.31
N ASN A 172 25.37 22.41 -15.79
CA ASN A 172 25.00 22.39 -14.38
C ASN A 172 24.05 21.21 -14.07
N LEU A 173 23.85 20.94 -12.77
CA LEU A 173 22.98 19.84 -12.31
C LEU A 173 21.53 19.99 -12.77
N ARG A 174 21.05 21.22 -13.00
CA ARG A 174 19.68 21.48 -13.49
C ARG A 174 19.50 20.92 -14.90
N VAL A 175 20.45 21.19 -15.80
CA VAL A 175 20.42 20.67 -17.19
C VAL A 175 20.49 19.14 -17.19
N ILE A 176 21.37 18.55 -16.36
CA ILE A 176 21.48 17.09 -16.22
C ILE A 176 20.15 16.49 -15.74
N THR A 177 19.51 17.11 -14.75
CA THR A 177 18.23 16.63 -14.20
C THR A 177 17.10 16.74 -15.22
N GLN A 178 17.04 17.84 -16.00
CA GLN A 178 16.05 18.03 -17.06
C GLN A 178 16.17 16.98 -18.17
N ASN A 179 17.39 16.54 -18.47
CA ASN A 179 17.67 15.56 -19.53
C ASN A 179 17.93 14.14 -19.00
N ARG A 180 17.63 13.87 -17.71
CA ARG A 180 17.94 12.60 -17.03
C ARG A 180 17.40 11.37 -17.77
N THR A 181 16.17 11.43 -18.26
CA THR A 181 15.55 10.31 -18.96
C THR A 181 16.30 9.95 -20.23
N ALA A 182 16.70 10.95 -21.02
CA ALA A 182 17.51 10.73 -22.23
C ALA A 182 18.93 10.27 -21.88
N LEU A 183 19.54 10.81 -20.82
CA LEU A 183 20.86 10.37 -20.34
C LEU A 183 20.86 8.91 -19.87
N ASN A 184 19.79 8.45 -19.23
CA ASN A 184 19.63 7.04 -18.81
C ASN A 184 19.53 6.07 -20.00
N GLN A 185 19.16 6.56 -21.19
CA GLN A 185 19.08 5.77 -22.43
C GLN A 185 20.40 5.71 -23.19
N LEU A 186 21.43 6.43 -22.73
CA LEU A 186 22.76 6.40 -23.33
C LEU A 186 23.54 5.19 -22.84
N THR A 187 24.09 4.43 -23.77
CA THR A 187 25.13 3.44 -23.48
C THR A 187 26.47 3.97 -23.99
N ALA A 188 27.35 4.32 -23.08
CA ALA A 188 28.71 4.73 -23.39
C ALA A 188 29.59 3.49 -23.57
N VAL A 189 30.33 3.42 -24.69
CA VAL A 189 31.24 2.32 -25.03
C VAL A 189 32.67 2.86 -24.99
N LEU A 190 33.48 2.35 -24.07
CA LEU A 190 34.89 2.74 -23.92
C LEU A 190 35.77 2.07 -25.00
N PRO A 191 37.02 2.55 -25.18
CA PRO A 191 37.97 1.95 -26.13
C PRO A 191 38.30 0.47 -25.90
N ASP A 192 38.04 -0.06 -24.71
CA ASP A 192 38.22 -1.46 -24.32
C ASP A 192 36.94 -2.31 -24.52
N ASP A 193 35.97 -1.80 -25.29
CA ASP A 193 34.63 -2.37 -25.51
C ASP A 193 33.76 -2.50 -24.25
N SER A 194 34.21 -1.95 -23.10
CA SER A 194 33.40 -1.93 -21.90
C SER A 194 32.22 -0.97 -22.06
N LYS A 195 31.05 -1.40 -21.57
CA LYS A 195 29.79 -0.65 -21.68
C LYS A 195 29.45 -0.06 -20.32
N VAL A 196 29.22 1.24 -20.28
CA VAL A 196 28.82 1.97 -19.09
C VAL A 196 27.53 2.75 -19.34
N ILE A 197 26.67 2.78 -18.34
CA ILE A 197 25.39 3.48 -18.34
C ILE A 197 25.37 4.47 -17.17
N MET A 198 24.44 5.43 -17.20
CA MET A 198 24.30 6.38 -16.11
C MET A 198 23.81 5.67 -14.83
N SER A 199 24.62 5.68 -13.77
CA SER A 199 24.28 5.08 -12.47
C SER A 199 23.84 6.12 -11.44
N SER A 200 24.28 7.37 -11.61
CA SER A 200 23.83 8.51 -10.82
C SER A 200 23.87 9.79 -11.65
N LEU A 201 23.37 10.90 -11.10
CA LEU A 201 23.46 12.22 -11.76
C LEU A 201 24.90 12.75 -11.92
N ARG A 202 25.91 12.01 -11.46
CA ARG A 202 27.34 12.37 -11.55
C ARG A 202 28.22 11.28 -12.12
N GLN A 203 27.72 10.05 -12.27
CA GLN A 203 28.55 8.90 -12.62
C GLN A 203 27.92 8.02 -13.69
N PHE A 204 28.79 7.48 -14.54
CA PHE A 204 28.52 6.34 -15.40
C PHE A 204 29.31 5.15 -14.89
N SER A 205 28.71 3.97 -14.90
CA SER A 205 29.38 2.73 -14.52
C SER A 205 28.84 1.56 -15.31
N GLY A 206 29.55 0.43 -15.28
CA GLY A 206 29.06 -0.84 -15.84
C GLY A 206 27.97 -1.46 -14.97
N THR A 207 27.00 -0.67 -14.52
CA THR A 207 25.88 -1.17 -13.73
C THR A 207 25.04 -2.10 -14.59
N GLN A 208 24.82 -3.32 -14.10
CA GLN A 208 24.04 -4.34 -14.78
C GLN A 208 22.93 -4.83 -13.86
N PRO A 209 21.79 -5.31 -14.40
CA PRO A 209 20.78 -5.98 -13.61
C PRO A 209 21.41 -7.12 -12.81
N LEU A 210 21.09 -7.23 -11.52
CA LEU A 210 21.61 -8.31 -10.67
C LEU A 210 20.94 -9.64 -11.00
N TYR A 211 19.70 -9.60 -11.47
CA TYR A 211 18.93 -10.78 -11.81
C TYR A 211 18.41 -10.71 -13.24
N THR A 212 18.33 -11.86 -13.89
CA THR A 212 17.66 -12.05 -15.18
C THR A 212 16.56 -13.09 -15.02
N LEU A 213 15.37 -12.79 -15.56
CA LEU A 213 14.23 -13.68 -15.56
C LEU A 213 14.29 -14.59 -16.79
N GLY A 214 14.36 -15.90 -16.58
CA GLY A 214 14.22 -16.90 -17.63
C GLY A 214 12.77 -17.13 -18.05
N GLU A 215 12.57 -17.75 -19.23
CA GLU A 215 11.23 -18.12 -19.74
C GLU A 215 10.50 -19.13 -18.84
N ASP A 216 11.25 -19.87 -18.04
CA ASP A 216 10.79 -20.84 -17.04
C ASP A 216 10.39 -20.21 -15.69
N GLY A 217 10.47 -18.87 -15.57
CA GLY A 217 10.19 -18.14 -14.34
C GLY A 217 11.31 -18.22 -13.29
N VAL A 218 12.48 -18.73 -13.66
CA VAL A 218 13.65 -18.82 -12.79
C VAL A 218 14.46 -17.54 -12.87
N LEU A 219 14.81 -16.97 -11.72
CA LEU A 219 15.72 -15.82 -11.63
C LEU A 219 17.15 -16.31 -11.55
N THR A 220 18.01 -15.85 -12.45
CA THR A 220 19.45 -16.14 -12.40
C THR A 220 20.20 -14.90 -11.93
N ASN A 221 21.03 -15.05 -10.90
CA ASN A 221 21.90 -13.98 -10.45
C ASN A 221 23.08 -13.82 -11.43
N ASN A 222 23.24 -12.63 -12.01
CA ASN A 222 24.26 -12.36 -13.02
C ASN A 222 25.68 -12.23 -12.45
N GLN A 223 25.81 -12.06 -11.13
CA GLN A 223 27.09 -11.96 -10.42
C GLN A 223 27.59 -13.33 -9.93
N THR A 224 26.70 -14.15 -9.35
CA THR A 224 27.07 -15.45 -8.75
C THR A 224 26.66 -16.65 -9.58
N HIS A 225 25.84 -16.46 -10.61
CA HIS A 225 25.23 -17.51 -11.43
C HIS A 225 24.30 -18.48 -10.68
N VAL A 226 23.92 -18.16 -9.44
CA VAL A 226 22.94 -18.93 -8.66
C VAL A 226 21.53 -18.72 -9.24
N LYS A 227 20.77 -19.81 -9.35
CA LYS A 227 19.39 -19.81 -9.83
C LYS A 227 18.41 -19.83 -8.66
N TYR A 228 17.31 -19.11 -8.81
CA TYR A 228 16.25 -18.96 -7.81
C TYR A 228 14.89 -19.21 -8.44
N ARG A 229 14.05 -20.00 -7.75
CA ARG A 229 12.68 -20.29 -8.15
C ARG A 229 11.70 -19.77 -7.10
N PRO A 230 10.50 -19.29 -7.48
CA PRO A 230 9.47 -18.97 -6.51
C PRO A 230 9.06 -20.21 -5.72
N ASN A 231 9.21 -20.17 -4.39
CA ASN A 231 8.71 -21.17 -3.48
C ASN A 231 7.41 -20.66 -2.82
N ASN A 232 6.28 -21.16 -3.32
CA ASN A 232 4.95 -20.76 -2.87
C ASN A 232 4.55 -21.33 -1.50
N ASP A 233 5.34 -22.24 -0.92
CA ASP A 233 5.09 -22.77 0.42
C ASP A 233 5.57 -21.80 1.50
N VAL A 234 6.67 -21.08 1.22
CA VAL A 234 7.27 -20.12 2.17
C VAL A 234 7.02 -18.66 1.79
N GLY A 235 6.73 -18.38 0.51
CA GLY A 235 6.53 -17.03 -0.02
C GLY A 235 7.83 -16.30 -0.33
N PHE A 236 8.85 -17.00 -0.83
CA PHE A 236 10.14 -16.39 -1.19
C PHE A 236 10.69 -16.98 -2.49
N TYR A 237 11.50 -16.20 -3.19
CA TYR A 237 12.42 -16.78 -4.17
C TYR A 237 13.51 -17.54 -3.43
N GLN A 238 13.64 -18.83 -3.69
CA GLN A 238 14.60 -19.71 -3.02
C GLN A 238 15.57 -20.29 -4.05
N SER A 239 16.83 -20.36 -3.66
CA SER A 239 17.89 -20.95 -4.47
C SER A 239 17.55 -22.41 -4.82
N ILE A 240 17.98 -22.84 -6.01
CA ILE A 240 17.89 -24.23 -6.44
C ILE A 240 19.28 -24.81 -6.66
N ASN A 241 19.48 -26.04 -6.20
CA ASN A 241 20.70 -26.79 -6.44
C ASN A 241 20.70 -27.39 -7.85
N ALA A 242 21.85 -27.92 -8.30
CA ALA A 242 21.99 -28.51 -9.63
C ALA A 242 21.08 -29.74 -9.87
N ASP A 243 20.66 -30.41 -8.80
CA ASP A 243 19.73 -31.54 -8.82
C ASP A 243 18.24 -31.12 -8.81
N GLY A 244 17.96 -29.82 -8.75
CA GLY A 244 16.61 -29.26 -8.67
C GLY A 244 16.02 -29.25 -7.26
N SER A 245 16.77 -29.66 -6.23
CA SER A 245 16.35 -29.52 -4.83
C SER A 245 16.43 -28.07 -4.35
N TRP A 246 15.62 -27.73 -3.34
CA TRP A 246 15.65 -26.41 -2.72
C TRP A 246 16.97 -26.21 -1.95
N GLY A 247 17.69 -25.14 -2.27
CA GLY A 247 18.81 -24.65 -1.48
C GLY A 247 18.35 -23.86 -0.25
N ASN A 248 19.29 -23.39 0.58
CA ASN A 248 18.96 -22.68 1.82
C ASN A 248 18.81 -21.16 1.65
N GLU A 249 19.34 -20.59 0.57
CA GLU A 249 19.32 -19.15 0.35
C GLU A 249 17.96 -18.67 -0.14
N LYS A 250 17.42 -17.63 0.50
CA LYS A 250 16.13 -16.99 0.17
C LYS A 250 16.35 -15.50 -0.13
N LEU A 251 15.72 -15.01 -1.19
CA LEU A 251 15.79 -13.61 -1.58
C LEU A 251 14.68 -12.81 -0.91
N SER A 252 15.06 -11.73 -0.23
CA SER A 252 14.13 -10.68 0.18
C SER A 252 13.99 -9.64 -0.94
N PRO A 253 12.82 -9.01 -1.13
CA PRO A 253 11.60 -9.16 -0.35
C PRO A 253 10.86 -10.47 -0.65
N GLY A 254 10.14 -10.98 0.35
CA GLY A 254 9.20 -12.09 0.15
C GLY A 254 7.84 -11.60 -0.36
N TYR A 255 6.97 -12.55 -0.67
CA TYR A 255 5.64 -12.31 -1.20
C TYR A 255 4.56 -13.09 -0.45
N THR A 256 3.36 -12.55 -0.47
CA THR A 256 2.21 -13.12 0.25
C THR A 256 1.73 -14.38 -0.44
N VAL A 257 1.59 -15.47 0.33
CA VAL A 257 1.04 -16.76 -0.10
C VAL A 257 0.06 -17.30 0.93
N THR A 258 -0.84 -18.16 0.47
CA THR A 258 -1.78 -18.87 1.33
C THR A 258 -1.04 -20.01 2.05
N ILE A 259 -1.11 -20.03 3.38
CA ILE A 259 -0.49 -21.06 4.24
C ILE A 259 -1.53 -21.91 4.98
N GLY A 260 -2.81 -21.73 4.66
CA GLY A 260 -3.89 -22.52 5.27
C GLY A 260 -3.97 -22.31 6.78
N TRP A 261 -3.86 -23.38 7.55
CA TRP A 261 -4.10 -23.39 8.99
C TRP A 261 -2.84 -23.16 9.85
N ASP A 262 -1.69 -22.93 9.23
CA ASP A 262 -0.39 -22.84 9.92
C ASP A 262 -0.38 -21.78 11.03
N ASN A 263 -0.98 -20.61 10.80
CA ASN A 263 -1.09 -19.57 11.82
C ASN A 263 -1.88 -20.03 13.05
N PHE A 264 -2.95 -20.81 12.85
CA PHE A 264 -3.81 -21.28 13.94
C PHE A 264 -3.15 -22.42 14.71
N THR A 265 -2.60 -23.41 14.01
CA THR A 265 -1.93 -24.56 14.63
C THR A 265 -0.70 -24.14 15.42
N ARG A 266 0.03 -23.11 14.97
CA ARG A 266 1.18 -22.55 15.71
C ARG A 266 0.81 -22.09 17.12
N VAL A 267 -0.35 -21.46 17.33
CA VAL A 267 -0.81 -21.05 18.67
C VAL A 267 -1.02 -22.26 19.59
N PHE A 268 -1.41 -23.41 19.04
CA PHE A 268 -1.65 -24.65 19.79
C PHE A 268 -0.44 -25.58 19.93
N HIS A 269 0.69 -25.27 19.31
CA HIS A 269 1.89 -26.10 19.40
C HIS A 269 3.11 -25.35 19.97
N ASP A 270 3.14 -24.02 19.92
CA ASP A 270 4.27 -23.23 20.39
C ASP A 270 4.16 -22.96 21.91
N GLU A 271 4.99 -23.64 22.71
CA GLU A 271 5.04 -23.47 24.17
C GLU A 271 5.34 -22.03 24.62
N GLY A 272 6.08 -21.27 23.79
CA GLY A 272 6.39 -19.87 24.07
C GLY A 272 5.17 -18.95 23.99
N ILE A 273 4.20 -19.31 23.14
CA ILE A 273 2.95 -18.55 22.94
C ILE A 273 1.89 -18.97 23.97
N GLN A 274 1.78 -20.26 24.27
CA GLN A 274 0.72 -20.79 25.13
C GLN A 274 0.79 -20.32 26.58
N LYS A 275 1.99 -20.34 27.16
CA LYS A 275 2.20 -20.02 28.58
C LYS A 275 1.60 -18.66 28.97
N PRO A 276 1.89 -17.54 28.27
CA PRO A 276 1.26 -16.26 28.59
C PRO A 276 -0.20 -16.17 28.14
N PHE A 277 -0.57 -16.83 27.03
CA PHE A 277 -1.90 -16.69 26.44
C PHE A 277 -3.03 -17.04 27.42
N PHE A 278 -2.96 -18.19 28.09
CA PHE A 278 -4.03 -18.63 28.99
C PHE A 278 -4.16 -17.74 30.24
N ALA A 279 -3.03 -17.30 30.81
CA ALA A 279 -3.02 -16.40 31.95
C ALA A 279 -3.65 -15.04 31.60
N ILE A 280 -3.30 -14.48 30.45
CA ILE A 280 -3.88 -13.23 29.94
C ILE A 280 -5.37 -13.42 29.67
N PHE A 281 -5.78 -14.53 29.06
CA PHE A 281 -7.18 -14.83 28.78
C PHE A 281 -8.04 -14.89 30.04
N VAL A 282 -7.60 -15.62 31.08
CA VAL A 282 -8.35 -15.70 32.34
C VAL A 282 -8.44 -14.32 33.00
N TRP A 283 -7.34 -13.57 33.02
CA TRP A 283 -7.35 -12.21 33.57
C TRP A 283 -8.29 -11.27 32.82
N THR A 284 -8.31 -11.28 31.48
CA THR A 284 -9.20 -10.41 30.69
C THR A 284 -10.68 -10.75 30.91
N VAL A 285 -11.03 -12.03 31.05
CA VAL A 285 -12.38 -12.47 31.40
C VAL A 285 -12.77 -12.00 32.81
N VAL A 286 -11.92 -12.23 33.81
CA VAL A 286 -12.18 -11.80 35.20
C VAL A 286 -12.31 -10.28 35.27
N PHE A 287 -11.39 -9.55 34.63
CA PHE A 287 -11.37 -8.09 34.58
C PHE A 287 -12.64 -7.52 33.93
N SER A 288 -13.06 -8.07 32.77
CA SER A 288 -14.26 -7.60 32.08
C SER A 288 -15.54 -7.87 32.88
N VAL A 289 -15.66 -9.06 33.49
CA VAL A 289 -16.81 -9.40 34.36
C VAL A 289 -16.87 -8.50 35.58
N LEU A 290 -15.75 -8.32 36.30
CA LEU A 290 -15.70 -7.42 37.46
C LEU A 290 -16.05 -5.99 37.07
N THR A 291 -15.56 -5.52 35.93
CA THR A 291 -15.86 -4.18 35.41
C THR A 291 -17.36 -4.01 35.15
N VAL A 292 -18.01 -4.97 34.50
CA VAL A 292 -19.45 -4.91 34.23
C VAL A 292 -20.26 -4.97 35.52
N VAL A 293 -19.92 -5.88 36.44
CA VAL A 293 -20.64 -6.03 37.71
C VAL A 293 -20.52 -4.76 38.56
N LEU A 294 -19.32 -4.21 38.69
CA LEU A 294 -19.10 -3.00 39.48
C LEU A 294 -19.74 -1.77 38.84
N THR A 295 -19.67 -1.61 37.51
CA THR A 295 -20.30 -0.46 36.83
C THR A 295 -21.82 -0.52 36.90
N VAL A 296 -22.42 -1.71 36.80
CA VAL A 296 -23.87 -1.90 37.00
C VAL A 296 -24.24 -1.64 38.47
N ALA A 297 -23.51 -2.21 39.43
CA ALA A 297 -23.81 -2.02 40.85
C ALA A 297 -23.72 -0.55 41.30
N VAL A 298 -22.74 0.20 40.77
CA VAL A 298 -22.62 1.64 41.01
C VAL A 298 -23.71 2.42 40.26
N GLY A 299 -24.08 2.02 39.03
CA GLY A 299 -25.14 2.65 38.26
C GLY A 299 -26.55 2.45 38.82
N ASP A 300 -26.80 1.31 39.48
CA ASP A 300 -28.08 0.96 40.11
C ASP A 300 -28.18 1.42 41.57
N ASP A 301 -27.13 1.99 42.19
CA ASP A 301 -27.20 2.48 43.58
C ASP A 301 -28.09 3.74 43.66
N PRO A 302 -29.29 3.67 44.27
CA PRO A 302 -30.20 4.80 44.33
C PRO A 302 -29.71 5.95 45.23
N ARG A 303 -28.61 5.75 45.96
CA ARG A 303 -28.01 6.76 46.86
C ARG A 303 -26.97 7.63 46.16
N LEU A 304 -26.52 7.25 44.97
CA LEU A 304 -25.61 8.05 44.16
C LEU A 304 -26.44 8.99 43.27
N PRO A 305 -26.24 10.32 43.32
CA PRO A 305 -27.00 11.25 42.51
C PRO A 305 -26.53 11.16 41.05
N GLY A 306 -27.14 10.25 40.30
CA GLY A 306 -26.80 10.00 38.91
C GLY A 306 -27.80 9.07 38.21
N ALA A 307 -28.80 9.68 37.57
CA ALA A 307 -29.49 9.13 36.40
C ALA A 307 -30.52 7.99 36.58
N VAL A 308 -31.21 7.89 37.71
CA VAL A 308 -32.49 7.16 37.75
C VAL A 308 -33.58 8.08 38.32
N GLY A 309 -34.32 8.74 37.43
CA GLY A 309 -35.39 9.66 37.83
C GLY A 309 -36.12 10.35 36.68
N SER A 310 -37.21 9.72 36.24
CA SER A 310 -38.45 10.33 35.72
C SER A 310 -38.37 11.25 34.49
N ALA A 311 -38.79 10.71 33.35
CA ALA A 311 -39.06 11.39 32.08
C ALA A 311 -40.29 12.35 32.10
N GLU A 312 -40.66 12.94 33.23
CA GLU A 312 -41.98 13.60 33.39
C GLU A 312 -41.92 15.07 33.88
N ARG A 313 -40.77 15.74 33.79
CA ARG A 313 -40.69 17.18 34.07
C ARG A 313 -39.60 17.87 33.26
N GLN A 314 -39.87 18.08 31.98
CA GLN A 314 -39.01 18.92 31.14
C GLN A 314 -39.86 19.87 30.30
N SER A 315 -40.77 20.60 30.96
CA SER A 315 -41.50 21.71 30.35
C SER A 315 -41.27 23.05 31.06
N ASP A 316 -40.41 23.13 32.07
CA ASP A 316 -40.16 24.42 32.72
C ASP A 316 -38.75 24.50 33.33
N LEU A 317 -38.11 25.64 33.06
CA LEU A 317 -36.91 26.22 33.71
C LEU A 317 -35.53 25.93 33.08
N SER A 318 -35.16 26.86 32.19
CA SER A 318 -33.91 27.64 32.14
C SER A 318 -32.61 27.08 32.77
N ARG A 319 -31.56 26.93 31.93
CA ARG A 319 -30.09 26.91 32.19
C ARG A 319 -29.66 27.29 33.63
N PRO A 320 -28.86 26.47 34.35
CA PRO A 320 -27.41 26.37 34.07
C PRO A 320 -26.76 25.02 34.49
N ALA A 321 -26.26 24.21 33.54
CA ALA A 321 -25.51 22.98 33.86
C ALA A 321 -24.30 22.73 32.94
N ASP A 322 -23.72 23.79 32.36
CA ASP A 322 -22.63 23.71 31.39
C ASP A 322 -21.21 23.83 32.01
N SER A 323 -21.11 24.15 33.32
CA SER A 323 -19.82 24.47 33.95
C SER A 323 -19.15 23.27 34.66
N ALA A 324 -19.89 22.26 35.09
CA ALA A 324 -19.35 21.11 35.82
C ALA A 324 -18.76 20.03 34.89
N VAL A 325 -19.38 19.81 33.72
CA VAL A 325 -18.93 18.80 32.75
C VAL A 325 -17.63 19.24 32.05
N ARG A 326 -17.48 20.55 31.75
CA ARG A 326 -16.23 21.08 31.16
C ARG A 326 -15.02 21.00 32.09
N ARG A 327 -15.17 21.06 33.41
CA ARG A 327 -14.02 20.95 34.34
C ARG A 327 -13.50 19.53 34.49
N THR A 328 -14.36 18.53 34.37
CA THR A 328 -13.98 17.13 34.59
C THR A 328 -13.24 16.54 33.38
N VAL A 329 -13.60 16.97 32.17
CA VAL A 329 -12.93 16.52 30.93
C VAL A 329 -11.53 17.11 30.78
N VAL A 330 -11.27 18.32 31.29
CA VAL A 330 -9.96 18.98 31.18
C VAL A 330 -8.92 18.39 32.16
N TYR A 331 -9.34 17.89 33.32
CA TYR A 331 -8.41 17.29 34.30
C TYR A 331 -7.95 15.87 33.90
N PHE A 332 -8.81 15.09 33.24
CA PHE A 332 -8.48 13.72 32.82
C PHE A 332 -7.44 13.67 31.69
N ASP A 333 -7.41 14.69 30.82
CA ASP A 333 -6.45 14.79 29.71
C ASP A 333 -5.03 15.17 30.21
N SER A 334 -4.93 16.03 31.24
CA SER A 334 -3.64 16.46 31.78
C SER A 334 -2.89 15.37 32.58
N ASP A 335 -3.61 14.50 33.30
CA ASP A 335 -2.99 13.40 34.06
C ASP A 335 -2.64 12.22 33.16
N PHE A 336 -3.37 12.00 32.06
CA PHE A 336 -3.06 10.98 31.06
C PHE A 336 -1.80 11.33 30.24
N GLN A 337 -1.60 12.61 29.90
CA GLN A 337 -0.37 13.08 29.25
C GLN A 337 0.88 12.95 30.13
N ARG A 338 0.76 13.06 31.47
CA ARG A 338 1.88 12.82 32.40
C ARG A 338 2.25 11.35 32.57
N ALA A 339 1.30 10.43 32.40
CA ALA A 339 1.55 9.00 32.56
C ALA A 339 2.27 8.35 31.36
N ILE A 340 2.27 9.00 30.20
CA ILE A 340 2.84 8.47 28.94
C ILE A 340 4.31 8.88 28.70
N GLN A 341 4.87 9.77 29.52
CA GLN A 341 6.31 10.07 29.50
C GLN A 341 6.96 9.93 30.88
N PRO A 342 7.42 8.72 31.25
CA PRO A 342 8.49 8.59 32.22
C PRO A 342 9.85 8.71 31.50
N GLU A 343 10.57 9.78 31.84
CA GLU A 343 12.01 10.02 31.65
C GLU A 343 12.53 10.52 30.28
N LEU A 344 12.72 11.85 30.21
CA LEU A 344 13.90 12.47 29.61
C LEU A 344 14.33 13.66 30.49
N TRP A 345 15.22 13.37 31.43
CA TRP A 345 16.37 14.22 31.73
C TRP A 345 17.63 13.40 31.47
#